data_AF-A0A661MJ92-F1
#
_entry.id   AF-A0A661MJ92-F1
#
_cell.length_a   1.000
_cell.length_b   1.000
_cell.length_c   1.000
_cell.angle_alpha   90.00
_cell.angle_beta   90.00
_cell.angle_gamma   90.00
#
_symmetry.space_group_name_H-M   'P 1'
#
loop_
_entity.id
_entity.type
_entity.pdbx_description
1 polymer ?
#
loop_
_entity_poly.entity_id
_entity_poly.type
_entity_poly.pdbx_seq_one_letter_code
_entity_poly.pdbx_strand_id
1 'polypeptide(L)' 'MMETQELAQLLNQVEQKGISWEKLEEELKISRELLNLYSKSGPVPPRIINNLKKFIEEN' A
#
# COMPACT_ATOMS: atom_id res chain seq x y z
N MET A 1 -6.76 7.91 12.66
CA MET A 1 -7.14 6.68 11.94
C MET A 1 -5.88 5.83 11.86
N MET A 2 -5.84 4.68 12.54
CA MET A 2 -4.63 3.86 12.66
C MET A 2 -4.29 3.21 11.31
N GLU A 3 -5.32 2.80 10.56
CA GLU A 3 -5.16 2.11 9.28
C GLU A 3 -4.58 3.01 8.19
N THR A 4 -4.91 4.30 8.19
CA THR A 4 -4.33 5.30 7.27
C THR A 4 -2.84 5.47 7.52
N GLN A 5 -2.41 5.54 8.78
CA GLN A 5 -1.01 5.65 9.16
C GLN A 5 -0.24 4.36 8.82
N GLU A 6 -0.85 3.21 9.08
CA GLU A 6 -0.28 1.91 8.74
C GLU A 6 -0.07 1.77 7.22
N LEU A 7 -1.06 2.15 6.41
CA LEU A 7 -0.93 2.14 4.95
C LEU A 7 0.24 3.03 4.51
N ALA A 8 0.36 4.24 5.05
CA ALA A 8 1.45 5.15 4.71
C ALA A 8 2.83 4.55 5.06
N GLN A 9 2.95 3.85 6.19
CA GLN A 9 4.20 3.17 6.57
C GLN A 9 4.54 2.03 5.61
N LEU A 10 3.56 1.21 5.22
CA LEU A 10 3.78 0.11 4.29
C LEU A 10 4.18 0.62 2.90
N LEU A 11 3.55 1.68 2.40
CA LEU A 11 3.93 2.29 1.11
C LEU A 11 5.37 2.84 1.15
N ASN A 12 5.79 3.45 2.26
CA ASN A 12 7.19 3.85 2.45
C ASN A 12 8.15 2.65 2.44
N GLN A 13 7.76 1.49 2.98
CA GLN A 13 8.58 0.28 2.93
C GLN A 13 8.74 -0.23 1.49
N VAL A 14 7.69 -0.16 0.67
CA VAL A 14 7.77 -0.50 -0.76
C VAL A 14 8.81 0.39 -1.45
N GLU A 15 8.77 1.71 -1.21
CA GLU A 15 9.74 2.64 -1.79
C GLU A 15 11.17 2.40 -1.28
N GLN A 16 11.35 2.12 0.02
CA GLN A 16 12.67 1.80 0.60
C GLN A 16 13.27 0.49 0.07
N LYS A 17 12.42 -0.49 -0.26
CA LYS A 17 12.85 -1.74 -0.91
C LYS A 17 13.16 -1.55 -2.40
N GLY A 18 12.90 -0.38 -2.97
CA GLY A 18 13.11 -0.11 -4.41
C GLY A 18 12.11 -0.84 -5.31
N ILE A 19 10.96 -1.24 -4.77
CA ILE A 19 9.92 -1.91 -5.55
C ILE A 19 9.20 -0.85 -6.40
N SER A 20 9.04 -1.12 -7.70
CA SER A 20 8.37 -0.19 -8.60
C SER A 20 6.87 -0.10 -8.29
N TRP A 21 6.33 1.10 -8.48
CA TRP A 21 4.89 1.35 -8.33
C TRP A 21 4.06 0.53 -9.32
N GLU A 22 4.56 0.30 -10.53
CA GLU A 22 3.89 -0.54 -11.55
C GLU A 22 3.67 -1.97 -11.05
N LYS A 23 4.70 -2.59 -10.45
CA LYS A 23 4.60 -3.94 -9.88
C LYS A 23 3.59 -3.99 -8.73
N LEU A 24 3.57 -2.95 -7.90
CA LEU A 24 2.61 -2.85 -6.81
C LEU A 24 1.16 -2.72 -7.33
N GLU A 25 0.94 -1.91 -8.36
CA GLU A 25 -0.38 -1.71 -8.98
C GLU A 25 -0.88 -3.00 -9.65
N GLU A 26 0.00 -3.74 -10.32
CA GLU A 26 -0.35 -5.03 -10.94
C GLU A 26 -0.77 -6.09 -9.92
N GLU A 27 -0.02 -6.20 -8.81
CA GLU A 27 -0.30 -7.18 -7.76
C GLU A 27 -1.58 -6.83 -6.99
N LEU A 28 -1.71 -5.56 -6.57
CA LEU A 28 -2.85 -5.12 -5.76
C LEU A 28 -4.11 -4.88 -6.59
N LYS A 29 -3.96 -4.70 -7.91
CA LYS A 29 -5.03 -4.26 -8.83
C LYS A 29 -5.69 -2.97 -8.36
N ILE A 30 -4.90 -2.07 -7.77
CA ILE A 30 -5.33 -0.80 -7.22
C ILE A 30 -4.37 0.27 -7.71
N SER A 31 -4.90 1.38 -8.22
CA SER A 31 -4.07 2.50 -8.67
C SER A 31 -3.37 3.20 -7.52
N ARG A 32 -2.17 3.73 -7.80
CA ARG A 32 -1.39 4.56 -6.89
C ARG A 32 -2.19 5.77 -6.41
N GLU A 33 -3.01 6.36 -7.27
CA GLU A 33 -3.87 7.48 -6.90
C GLU A 33 -4.86 7.07 -5.80
N LEU A 34 -5.48 5.89 -5.91
CA LEU A 34 -6.39 5.39 -4.89
C LEU A 34 -5.67 5.03 -3.59
N LEU A 35 -4.48 4.42 -3.66
CA LEU A 35 -3.62 4.17 -2.48
C LEU A 35 -3.25 5.49 -1.76
N ASN A 36 -2.95 6.53 -2.53
CA ASN A 36 -2.61 7.86 -2.03
C ASN A 36 -3.82 8.58 -1.41
N LEU A 37 -5.02 8.35 -1.93
CA LEU A 37 -6.26 8.84 -1.29
C LEU A 37 -6.48 8.13 0.05
N TYR A 38 -6.36 6.81 0.08
CA TYR A 38 -6.49 6.02 1.31
C TYR A 38 -5.45 6.36 2.36
N SER A 39 -4.22 6.72 1.97
CA SER A 39 -3.15 7.12 2.89
C SER A 39 -3.34 8.53 3.45
N LYS A 40 -4.26 9.33 2.89
CA LYS A 40 -4.49 10.73 3.29
C LYS A 40 -5.84 10.98 3.93
N SER A 41 -6.91 10.35 3.46
CA SER A 41 -8.27 10.67 3.90
C SER A 41 -9.25 9.55 3.53
N GLY A 42 -9.45 8.61 4.45
CA GLY A 42 -10.51 7.62 4.35
C GLY A 42 -10.26 6.40 5.24
N PRO A 43 -11.31 5.65 5.61
CA PRO A 43 -11.13 4.31 6.16
C PRO A 43 -10.42 3.45 5.12
N VAL A 44 -9.31 2.84 5.51
CA VAL A 44 -8.55 1.96 4.62
C VAL A 44 -9.17 0.57 4.70
N PRO A 45 -9.60 -0.03 3.57
CA PRO A 45 -10.04 -1.42 3.57
C PRO A 45 -8.93 -2.34 4.12
N PRO A 46 -9.19 -3.17 5.15
CA PRO A 46 -8.16 -4.04 5.75
C PRO A 46 -7.53 -5.00 4.75
N ARG A 47 -8.25 -5.36 3.69
CA ARG A 47 -7.73 -6.18 2.59
C ARG A 47 -6.53 -5.55 1.90
N ILE A 48 -6.50 -4.21 1.75
CA ILE A 48 -5.36 -3.50 1.13
C ILE A 48 -4.12 -3.63 2.01
N ILE A 49 -4.26 -3.38 3.32
CA ILE A 49 -3.18 -3.53 4.31
C ILE A 49 -2.62 -4.96 4.26
N ASN A 50 -3.50 -5.97 4.30
CA ASN A 50 -3.09 -7.38 4.31
C ASN A 50 -2.38 -7.79 3.02
N ASN A 51 -2.89 -7.36 1.86
CA ASN A 51 -2.25 -7.67 0.59
C ASN A 51 -0.90 -6.97 0.45
N LEU A 52 -0.80 -5.71 0.90
CA LEU A 52 0.44 -4.93 0.84
C LEU A 52 1.52 -5.53 1.75
N LYS A 53 1.16 -6.01 2.95
CA LYS A 53 2.07 -6.77 3.83
C LYS A 53 2.60 -8.02 3.15
N LYS A 54 1.72 -8.86 2.60
CA LYS A 54 2.11 -10.08 1.87
C LYS A 54 3.06 -9.75 0.72
N PHE A 55 2.74 -8.75 -0.09
CA PHE A 55 3.59 -8.31 -1.20
C PHE A 55 4.99 -7.89 -0.73
N ILE A 56 5.09 -7.16 0.38
CA ILE A 56 6.38 -6.75 0.98
C ILE A 56 7.13 -7.94 1.57
N GLU A 57 6.45 -8.96 2.10
CA GLU A 57 7.09 -10.18 2.60
C GLU A 57 7.65 -11.06 1.46
N GLU A 58 6.98 -11.05 0.31
CA GLU A 58 7.36 -11.83 -0.88
C GLU A 58 8.43 -11.16 -1.76
N ASN A 59 8.82 -9.91 -1.48
CA ASN A 59 9.79 -9.11 -2.25
C ASN A 59 10.89 -8.48 -1.39
#